data_AF-A0A8J2I8L5-F1
#
_entry.id   AF-A0A8J2I8L5-F1
#
_cell.length_a   1.000
_cell.length_b   1.000
_cell.length_c   1.000
_cell.angle_alpha   90.00
_cell.angle_beta   90.00
_cell.angle_gamma   90.00
#
_symmetry.space_group_name_H-M   'P 1'
#
loop_
_entity.id
_entity.type
_entity.pdbx_description
1 polymer ?
#
loop_
_entity_poly.entity_id
_entity_poly.type
_entity_poly.pdbx_seq_one_letter_code
_entity_poly.pdbx_strand_id
1 'polypeptide(L)'
;MDYQNRAGSKFGGGGVASQSATNADRRERLRKLALETIDLDKDPYFFKNHVGSFECRLCLTVHQNDGSYLAHTQGRKHQTNLARRAAKEQREGKRDDVGQQGLLAGVLPKKNVIKIGRPGYRITKVRDPNTRQNGLLFQFQFPDLTPGITPKVRVMSAYEQKVEEPDPNYQYLIVAGEPYETVAVKLQSRDIDRREGKFWFWFDEDAKEFWCQILFKTERDERFSAVPGLAPGR
;
A
#
# COMPACT_ATOMS: atom_id res chain seq x y z
N MET A 1 -61.17 -56.58 7.28
CA MET A 1 -60.65 -55.39 6.58
C MET A 1 -59.21 -55.21 7.01
N ASP A 2 -58.28 -55.37 6.08
CA ASP A 2 -56.85 -55.37 6.35
C ASP A 2 -56.33 -53.93 6.42
N TYR A 3 -55.81 -53.52 7.58
CA TYR A 3 -55.40 -52.13 7.86
C TYR A 3 -53.90 -51.89 7.64
N GLN A 4 -53.14 -52.90 7.20
CA GLN A 4 -51.67 -52.83 7.17
C GLN A 4 -51.08 -51.99 6.03
N ASN A 5 -51.83 -51.68 4.97
CA ASN A 5 -51.31 -50.97 3.79
C ASN A 5 -52.03 -49.65 3.50
N ARG A 6 -52.43 -48.90 4.53
CA ARG A 6 -52.92 -47.52 4.33
C ARG A 6 -51.77 -46.54 4.52
N ALA A 7 -51.25 -45.99 3.43
CA ALA A 7 -50.33 -44.86 3.45
C ALA A 7 -51.07 -43.60 3.97
N GLY A 8 -51.30 -43.56 5.28
CA GLY A 8 -51.90 -42.44 5.99
C GLY A 8 -50.85 -41.78 6.86
N SER A 9 -50.60 -40.49 6.63
CA SER A 9 -49.85 -39.65 7.56
C SER A 9 -50.51 -39.70 8.93
N LYS A 10 -49.73 -39.92 10.00
CA LYS A 10 -50.22 -39.86 11.39
C LYS A 10 -50.94 -38.52 11.63
N PHE A 11 -52.04 -38.53 12.38
CA PHE A 11 -52.75 -37.33 12.79
C PHE A 11 -51.79 -36.41 13.58
N GLY A 12 -51.57 -35.19 13.10
CA GLY A 12 -50.57 -34.25 13.64
C GLY A 12 -49.17 -34.32 13.01
N GLY A 13 -48.89 -35.34 12.18
CA GLY A 13 -47.70 -35.41 11.34
C GLY A 13 -48.01 -34.75 10.00
N GLY A 14 -47.71 -33.46 9.88
CA GLY A 14 -47.80 -32.73 8.61
C GLY A 14 -47.23 -33.57 7.46
N GLY A 15 -47.94 -33.63 6.34
CA GLY A 15 -47.64 -34.54 5.23
C GLY A 15 -46.19 -34.43 4.74
N VAL A 16 -45.71 -35.48 4.07
CA VAL A 16 -44.36 -35.51 3.48
C VAL A 16 -44.22 -34.33 2.53
N ALA A 17 -43.24 -33.45 2.78
CA ALA A 17 -42.98 -32.28 1.96
C ALA A 17 -42.76 -32.69 0.50
N SER A 18 -43.36 -31.95 -0.43
CA SER A 18 -43.16 -32.18 -1.86
C SER A 18 -41.68 -32.06 -2.22
N GLN A 19 -41.22 -32.75 -3.27
CA GLN A 19 -39.83 -32.66 -3.73
C GLN A 19 -39.40 -31.20 -4.02
N SER A 20 -40.33 -30.36 -4.49
CA SER A 20 -40.09 -28.93 -4.71
C SER A 20 -39.82 -28.16 -3.41
N ALA A 21 -40.56 -28.44 -2.34
CA ALA A 21 -40.38 -27.81 -1.04
C ALA A 21 -39.04 -28.21 -0.40
N THR A 22 -38.70 -29.50 -0.44
CA THR A 22 -37.42 -30.02 0.08
C THR A 22 -36.22 -29.44 -0.68
N ASN A 23 -36.32 -29.25 -2.00
CA ASN A 23 -35.26 -28.65 -2.81
C ASN A 23 -35.13 -27.13 -2.59
N ALA A 24 -36.22 -26.43 -2.28
CA ALA A 24 -36.18 -25.02 -1.91
C ALA A 24 -35.47 -24.82 -0.57
N ASP A 25 -35.85 -25.60 0.45
CA ASP A 25 -35.24 -25.57 1.78
C ASP A 25 -33.73 -25.90 1.72
N ARG A 26 -33.35 -26.94 0.95
CA ARG A 26 -31.94 -27.28 0.72
C ARG A 26 -31.15 -26.10 0.12
N ARG A 27 -31.71 -25.40 -0.86
CA ARG A 27 -31.05 -24.24 -1.49
C ARG A 27 -30.90 -23.07 -0.51
N GLU A 28 -31.90 -22.80 0.31
CA GLU A 28 -31.83 -21.74 1.32
C GLU A 28 -30.79 -22.07 2.40
N ARG A 29 -30.73 -23.33 2.85
CA ARG A 29 -29.74 -23.78 3.82
C ARG A 29 -28.31 -23.65 3.29
N LEU A 30 -28.06 -24.07 2.05
CA LEU A 30 -26.73 -23.93 1.42
C LEU A 30 -26.33 -22.45 1.28
N ARG A 31 -27.28 -21.56 1.01
CA ARG A 31 -27.05 -20.11 0.96
C ARG A 31 -26.66 -19.55 2.33
N LYS A 32 -27.34 -19.95 3.42
CA LYS A 32 -26.98 -19.53 4.78
C LYS A 32 -25.57 -19.97 5.17
N LEU A 33 -25.22 -21.23 4.90
CA LEU A 33 -23.87 -21.74 5.13
C LEU A 33 -22.81 -20.97 4.33
N ALA A 34 -23.11 -20.60 3.08
CA ALA A 34 -22.19 -19.80 2.27
C ALA A 34 -21.98 -18.39 2.85
N LEU A 35 -23.04 -17.72 3.32
CA LEU A 35 -22.96 -16.40 3.95
C LEU A 35 -22.20 -16.41 5.29
N GLU A 36 -22.21 -17.53 6.02
CA GLU A 36 -21.40 -17.68 7.23
C GLU A 36 -19.89 -17.72 6.93
N THR A 37 -19.52 -18.20 5.74
CA THR A 37 -18.10 -18.33 5.34
C THR A 37 -17.58 -17.12 4.56
N ILE A 38 -18.44 -16.43 3.83
CA ILE A 38 -18.07 -15.32 2.95
C ILE A 38 -18.88 -14.08 3.32
N ASP A 39 -18.15 -13.07 3.81
CA ASP A 39 -18.68 -11.75 4.10
C ASP A 39 -18.73 -10.91 2.80
N LEU A 40 -19.96 -10.67 2.31
CA LEU A 40 -20.19 -9.97 1.04
C LEU A 40 -19.76 -8.49 1.07
N ASP A 41 -19.79 -7.85 2.25
CA ASP A 41 -19.44 -6.44 2.37
C ASP A 41 -17.93 -6.20 2.23
N LYS A 42 -17.12 -7.26 2.36
CA LYS A 42 -15.67 -7.23 2.11
C LYS A 42 -15.29 -7.39 0.64
N ASP A 43 -16.22 -7.80 -0.22
CA ASP A 43 -15.96 -7.90 -1.65
C ASP A 43 -15.99 -6.50 -2.30
N PRO A 44 -14.87 -5.98 -2.83
CA PRO A 44 -14.80 -4.64 -3.42
C PRO A 44 -15.73 -4.44 -4.64
N TYR A 45 -16.14 -5.54 -5.28
CA TYR A 45 -16.97 -5.51 -6.49
C TYR A 45 -18.45 -5.72 -6.22
N PHE A 46 -18.82 -6.05 -4.98
CA PHE A 46 -20.20 -6.20 -4.56
C PHE A 46 -20.89 -4.84 -4.43
N PHE A 47 -22.16 -4.78 -4.84
CA PHE A 47 -23.00 -3.62 -4.66
C PHE A 47 -24.46 -4.05 -4.50
N LYS A 48 -25.15 -3.44 -3.55
CA LYS A 48 -26.58 -3.61 -3.36
C LYS A 48 -27.28 -2.33 -3.78
N ASN A 49 -28.12 -2.42 -4.80
CA ASN A 49 -28.91 -1.29 -5.25
C ASN A 49 -29.99 -0.92 -4.23
N HIS A 50 -30.46 0.33 -4.33
CA HIS A 50 -31.61 0.82 -3.57
C HIS A 50 -32.91 0.03 -3.82
N VAL A 51 -33.04 -0.63 -4.97
CA VAL A 51 -34.16 -1.52 -5.32
C VAL A 51 -34.02 -2.92 -4.69
N GLY A 52 -32.89 -3.22 -4.06
CA GLY A 52 -32.62 -4.52 -3.43
C GLY A 52 -32.06 -5.59 -4.38
N SER A 53 -31.74 -5.23 -5.63
CA SER A 53 -30.96 -6.09 -6.54
C SER A 53 -29.47 -6.06 -6.21
N PHE A 54 -28.77 -7.15 -6.52
CA PHE A 54 -27.33 -7.29 -6.26
C PHE A 54 -26.55 -7.14 -7.57
N GLU A 55 -25.50 -6.35 -7.59
CA GLU A 55 -24.71 -6.09 -8.79
C GLU A 55 -23.25 -6.44 -8.59
N CYS A 56 -22.62 -6.96 -9.65
CA CYS A 56 -21.18 -7.14 -9.73
C CYS A 56 -20.57 -6.01 -10.57
N ARG A 57 -19.88 -5.06 -9.93
CA ARG A 57 -19.23 -3.93 -10.63
C ARG A 57 -18.08 -4.37 -11.56
N LEU A 58 -17.48 -5.53 -11.30
CA LEU A 58 -16.43 -6.09 -12.16
C LEU A 58 -16.99 -6.58 -13.50
N CYS A 59 -18.18 -7.19 -13.48
CA CYS A 59 -18.77 -7.84 -14.65
C CYS A 59 -19.96 -7.07 -15.25
N LEU A 60 -20.44 -6.02 -14.57
CA LEU A 60 -21.64 -5.27 -14.91
C LEU A 60 -22.87 -6.18 -15.06
N THR A 61 -23.00 -7.13 -14.13
CA THR A 61 -24.12 -8.09 -14.10
C THR A 61 -24.99 -7.86 -12.88
N VAL A 62 -26.31 -7.93 -13.08
CA VAL A 62 -27.32 -7.84 -12.02
C VAL A 62 -27.78 -9.25 -11.65
N HIS A 63 -27.94 -9.49 -10.35
CA HIS A 63 -28.31 -10.74 -9.73
C HIS A 63 -29.56 -10.52 -8.85
N GLN A 64 -30.49 -11.48 -8.90
CA GLN A 64 -31.75 -11.39 -8.15
C GLN A 64 -31.58 -11.72 -6.66
N ASN A 65 -30.56 -12.49 -6.30
CA ASN A 65 -30.27 -12.89 -4.92
C ASN A 65 -28.75 -12.98 -4.71
N ASP A 66 -28.31 -12.85 -3.46
CA ASP A 66 -26.90 -13.00 -3.05
C ASP A 66 -26.35 -14.40 -3.37
N GLY A 67 -27.19 -15.44 -3.35
CA GLY A 67 -26.78 -16.77 -3.81
C GLY A 67 -26.37 -16.80 -5.29
N SER A 68 -27.09 -16.09 -6.16
CA SER A 68 -26.75 -15.95 -7.58
C SER A 68 -25.50 -15.10 -7.78
N TYR A 69 -25.29 -14.08 -6.93
CA TYR A 69 -24.05 -13.32 -6.91
C TYR A 69 -22.85 -14.20 -6.51
N LEU A 70 -22.97 -14.98 -5.42
CA LEU A 70 -21.93 -15.91 -4.96
C LEU A 70 -21.60 -16.99 -5.99
N ALA A 71 -22.60 -17.54 -6.67
CA ALA A 71 -22.37 -18.47 -7.77
C ALA A 71 -21.67 -17.79 -8.96
N HIS A 72 -21.97 -16.51 -9.21
CA HIS A 72 -21.34 -15.73 -10.27
C HIS A 72 -19.85 -15.45 -9.99
N THR A 73 -19.48 -15.11 -8.75
CA THR A 73 -18.07 -14.83 -8.39
C THR A 73 -17.18 -16.07 -8.56
N GLN A 74 -17.73 -17.26 -8.32
CA GLN A 74 -17.08 -18.55 -8.60
C GLN A 74 -17.08 -18.93 -10.09
N GLY A 75 -17.80 -18.18 -10.93
CA GLY A 75 -17.91 -18.43 -12.36
C GLY A 75 -16.65 -18.04 -13.14
N ARG A 76 -16.35 -18.80 -14.21
CA ARG A 76 -15.16 -18.58 -15.06
C ARG A 76 -15.08 -17.16 -15.63
N LYS A 77 -16.21 -16.58 -16.05
CA LYS A 77 -16.27 -15.22 -16.61
C LYS A 77 -15.79 -14.16 -15.60
N HIS A 78 -16.25 -14.25 -14.35
CA HIS A 78 -15.86 -13.34 -13.29
C HIS A 78 -14.36 -13.46 -13.00
N GLN A 79 -13.86 -14.69 -12.85
CA GLN A 79 -12.44 -14.97 -12.64
C GLN A 79 -11.55 -14.45 -13.79
N THR A 80 -11.98 -14.60 -15.04
CA THR A 80 -11.24 -14.06 -16.19
C THR A 80 -11.22 -12.53 -16.22
N ASN A 81 -12.32 -11.87 -15.84
CA ASN A 81 -12.37 -10.41 -15.76
C ASN A 81 -11.48 -9.88 -14.64
N LEU A 82 -11.41 -10.59 -13.51
CA LEU A 82 -10.53 -10.27 -12.40
C LEU A 82 -9.07 -10.35 -12.83
N ALA A 83 -8.67 -11.44 -13.50
CA ALA A 83 -7.33 -11.60 -14.03
C ALA A 83 -6.97 -10.52 -15.07
N ARG A 84 -7.93 -10.17 -15.95
CA ARG A 84 -7.75 -9.10 -16.94
C ARG A 84 -7.58 -7.72 -16.29
N ARG A 85 -8.34 -7.42 -15.23
CA ARG A 85 -8.20 -6.18 -14.46
C ARG A 85 -6.86 -6.12 -13.74
N ALA A 86 -6.46 -7.19 -13.07
CA ALA A 86 -5.15 -7.28 -12.42
C ALA A 86 -3.99 -7.08 -13.42
N ALA A 87 -4.07 -7.69 -14.61
CA ALA A 87 -3.07 -7.48 -15.67
C ALA A 87 -3.05 -6.03 -16.19
N LYS A 88 -4.21 -5.38 -16.29
CA LYS A 88 -4.30 -3.97 -16.69
C LYS A 88 -3.71 -3.05 -15.62
N GLU A 89 -4.04 -3.26 -14.35
CA GLU A 89 -3.50 -2.50 -13.20
C GLU A 89 -1.99 -2.69 -13.07
N GLN A 90 -1.45 -3.89 -13.32
CA GLN A 90 0.00 -4.10 -13.38
C GLN A 90 0.66 -3.35 -14.55
N ARG A 91 -0.04 -3.20 -15.68
CA ARG A 91 0.48 -2.49 -16.86
C ARG A 91 0.37 -0.97 -16.69
N GLU A 92 -0.72 -0.46 -16.12
CA GLU A 92 -0.92 0.96 -15.84
C GLU A 92 -0.08 1.41 -14.64
N GLY A 93 0.02 0.60 -13.59
CA GLY A 93 0.96 0.81 -12.50
C GLY A 93 2.41 0.90 -12.97
N LYS A 94 2.79 0.19 -14.04
CA LYS A 94 4.10 0.33 -14.71
C LYS A 94 4.26 1.62 -15.53
N ARG A 95 3.18 2.29 -15.93
CA ARG A 95 3.24 3.55 -16.71
C ARG A 95 3.32 4.77 -15.80
N ASP A 96 2.75 4.71 -14.60
CA ASP A 96 2.96 5.72 -13.55
C ASP A 96 4.30 5.47 -12.78
N ASP A 97 4.93 4.31 -12.99
CA ASP A 97 6.23 3.92 -12.44
C ASP A 97 7.44 4.45 -13.23
N VAL A 98 7.37 5.71 -13.68
CA VAL A 98 8.58 6.56 -13.75
C VAL A 98 8.70 7.38 -12.46
N GLY A 99 7.75 7.26 -11.52
CA GLY A 99 7.75 8.02 -10.27
C GLY A 99 7.39 7.28 -8.97
N GLN A 100 6.90 6.04 -8.97
CA GLN A 100 6.42 5.42 -7.72
C GLN A 100 6.44 3.89 -7.74
N GLN A 101 7.61 3.32 -7.51
CA GLN A 101 7.73 1.90 -7.22
C GLN A 101 7.16 1.63 -5.83
N GLY A 102 6.05 0.89 -5.79
CA GLY A 102 5.79 -0.04 -4.70
C GLY A 102 4.42 0.09 -4.04
N LEU A 103 3.38 -0.51 -4.64
CA LEU A 103 2.16 -0.88 -3.89
C LEU A 103 1.65 -2.31 -4.15
N LEU A 104 2.40 -3.15 -4.87
CA LEU A 104 2.05 -4.57 -5.07
C LEU A 104 3.19 -5.54 -4.70
N ALA A 105 4.09 -5.13 -3.82
CA ALA A 105 4.84 -6.12 -3.04
C ALA A 105 3.91 -6.56 -1.91
N GLY A 106 3.52 -7.84 -1.90
CA GLY A 106 2.68 -8.43 -0.85
C GLY A 106 3.13 -7.94 0.52
N VAL A 107 2.17 -7.64 1.40
CA VAL A 107 2.38 -7.12 2.75
C VAL A 107 3.53 -7.88 3.38
N LEU A 108 4.74 -7.33 3.28
CA LEU A 108 5.92 -7.91 3.89
C LEU A 108 5.56 -7.94 5.37
N PRO A 109 5.64 -9.11 6.04
CA PRO A 109 5.35 -9.18 7.45
C PRO A 109 6.23 -8.13 8.13
N LYS A 110 5.58 -7.10 8.69
CA LYS A 110 6.28 -6.04 9.42
C LYS A 110 7.04 -6.76 10.51
N LYS A 111 8.37 -6.80 10.41
CA LYS A 111 9.22 -7.37 11.45
C LYS A 111 8.93 -6.55 12.70
N ASN A 112 8.31 -7.18 13.70
CA ASN A 112 8.02 -6.55 14.98
C ASN A 112 9.34 -6.50 15.76
N VAL A 113 10.15 -5.49 15.47
CA VAL A 113 11.40 -5.23 16.17
C VAL A 113 11.17 -4.09 17.17
N ILE A 114 11.55 -4.34 18.42
CA ILE A 114 11.45 -3.38 19.51
C ILE A 114 12.39 -2.22 19.20
N LYS A 115 11.85 -0.99 19.18
CA LYS A 115 12.63 0.21 18.90
C LYS A 115 13.43 0.62 20.14
N ILE A 116 14.73 0.80 19.96
CA ILE A 116 15.67 1.13 21.05
C ILE A 116 15.80 2.63 21.34
N GLY A 117 15.23 3.46 20.48
CA GLY A 117 15.25 4.93 20.58
C GLY A 117 15.83 5.61 19.35
N ARG A 118 16.27 6.86 19.53
CA ARG A 118 16.79 7.72 18.46
C ARG A 118 18.32 7.55 18.34
N PRO A 119 18.87 7.50 17.12
CA PRO A 119 20.31 7.48 16.91
C PRO A 119 20.97 8.80 17.32
N GLY A 120 22.25 8.74 17.69
CA GLY A 120 23.06 9.94 17.89
C GLY A 120 23.25 10.68 16.57
N TYR A 121 23.32 12.01 16.59
CA TYR A 121 23.49 12.81 15.37
C TYR A 121 24.42 14.00 15.58
N ARG A 122 25.13 14.37 14.50
CA ARG A 122 25.92 15.59 14.39
C ARG A 122 25.70 16.21 13.02
N ILE A 123 25.43 17.51 13.00
CA ILE A 123 25.17 18.27 11.77
C ILE A 123 26.23 19.34 11.65
N THR A 124 26.96 19.33 10.54
CA THR A 124 28.01 20.29 10.23
C THR A 124 27.64 21.08 8.98
N LYS A 125 27.71 22.40 9.05
CA LYS A 125 27.55 23.24 7.86
C LYS A 125 28.82 23.14 7.01
N VAL A 126 28.68 22.81 5.74
CA VAL A 126 29.79 22.67 4.80
C VAL A 126 29.65 23.65 3.66
N ARG A 127 30.78 24.03 3.05
CA ARG A 127 30.82 24.84 1.84
C ARG A 127 31.79 24.21 0.86
N ASP A 128 31.32 23.94 -0.34
CA ASP A 128 32.16 23.37 -1.39
C ASP A 128 33.21 24.40 -1.83
N PRO A 129 34.52 24.09 -1.78
CA PRO A 129 35.57 25.04 -2.16
C PRO A 129 35.49 25.47 -3.63
N ASN A 130 35.04 24.59 -4.53
CA ASN A 130 35.05 24.85 -5.96
C ASN A 130 33.79 25.61 -6.41
N THR A 131 32.61 25.10 -6.07
CA THR A 131 31.34 25.69 -6.51
C THR A 131 30.83 26.80 -5.58
N ARG A 132 31.44 26.94 -4.38
CA ARG A 132 30.99 27.82 -3.29
C ARG A 132 29.55 27.55 -2.83
N GLN A 133 28.98 26.40 -3.18
CA GLN A 133 27.67 25.95 -2.72
C GLN A 133 27.69 25.71 -1.21
N ASN A 134 26.62 26.10 -0.54
CA ASN A 134 26.42 25.80 0.88
C ASN A 134 25.73 24.44 1.00
N GLY A 135 26.04 23.71 2.06
CA GLY A 135 25.40 22.43 2.33
C GLY A 135 25.49 22.01 3.78
N LEU A 136 25.04 20.79 4.02
CA LEU A 136 24.99 20.16 5.33
C LEU A 136 25.59 18.76 5.24
N LEU A 137 26.46 18.45 6.19
CA LEU A 137 26.99 17.13 6.43
C LEU A 137 26.34 16.58 7.69
N PHE A 138 25.63 15.47 7.52
CA PHE A 138 24.98 14.73 8.58
C PHE A 138 25.83 13.51 8.93
N GLN A 139 26.08 13.33 10.20
CA GLN A 139 26.70 12.15 10.77
C GLN A 139 25.69 11.56 11.77
N PHE A 140 25.29 10.31 11.56
CA PHE A 140 24.41 9.56 12.45
C PHE A 140 25.15 8.36 13.03
N GLN A 141 25.03 8.14 14.33
CA GLN A 141 25.67 7.04 15.03
C GLN A 141 24.63 5.97 15.37
N PHE A 142 24.90 4.73 14.95
CA PHE A 142 24.04 3.57 15.11
C PHE A 142 24.76 2.41 15.83
N PRO A 143 25.22 2.59 17.08
CA PRO A 143 26.06 1.61 17.77
C PRO A 143 25.43 0.19 17.84
N ASP A 144 24.12 0.09 18.00
CA ASP A 144 23.37 -1.16 18.14
C ASP A 144 22.54 -1.49 16.87
N LEU A 145 23.11 -1.31 15.68
CA LEU A 145 22.44 -1.64 14.42
C LEU A 145 22.33 -3.16 14.21
N THR A 146 21.20 -3.63 13.71
CA THR A 146 21.03 -5.06 13.38
C THR A 146 22.06 -5.49 12.33
N PRO A 147 22.75 -6.64 12.51
CA PRO A 147 23.73 -7.13 11.54
C PRO A 147 23.13 -7.31 10.14
N GLY A 148 23.86 -6.86 9.10
CA GLY A 148 23.43 -6.96 7.71
C GLY A 148 22.38 -5.92 7.26
N ILE A 149 21.98 -4.99 8.14
CA ILE A 149 21.13 -3.85 7.77
C ILE A 149 22.03 -2.63 7.55
N THR A 150 21.83 -1.93 6.43
CA THR A 150 22.46 -0.64 6.16
C THR A 150 21.44 0.49 6.33
N PRO A 151 21.80 1.61 6.98
CA PRO A 151 20.90 2.75 7.10
C PRO A 151 20.56 3.33 5.73
N LYS A 152 19.34 3.83 5.59
CA LYS A 152 18.83 4.43 4.35
C LYS A 152 18.45 5.88 4.58
N VAL A 153 18.68 6.70 3.57
CA VAL A 153 18.32 8.12 3.55
C VAL A 153 17.32 8.41 2.43
N ARG A 154 16.36 9.29 2.70
CA ARG A 154 15.41 9.80 1.72
C ARG A 154 15.08 11.26 2.01
N VAL A 155 15.01 12.09 0.97
CA VAL A 155 14.43 13.44 1.06
C VAL A 155 12.93 13.33 0.76
N MET A 156 12.11 13.94 1.61
CA MET A 156 10.65 13.89 1.55
C MET A 156 10.07 15.31 1.57
N SER A 157 9.02 15.54 0.78
CA SER A 157 8.27 16.81 0.79
C SER A 157 7.36 16.93 2.01
N ALA A 158 7.02 18.17 2.42
CA ALA A 158 6.12 18.42 3.55
C ALA A 158 4.70 17.84 3.37
N TYR A 159 4.25 17.60 2.12
CA TYR A 159 2.94 17.02 1.82
C TYR A 159 2.91 15.48 1.95
N GLU A 160 4.07 14.81 1.96
CA GLU A 160 4.15 13.35 2.08
C GLU A 160 4.08 12.88 3.54
N GLN A 161 4.54 13.72 4.47
CA GLN A 161 4.52 13.41 5.90
C GLN A 161 3.12 13.67 6.49
N LYS A 162 2.76 12.91 7.54
CA LYS A 162 1.43 12.96 8.19
C LYS A 162 1.49 13.31 9.69
N VAL A 163 2.65 13.79 10.16
CA VAL A 163 2.93 14.04 11.58
C VAL A 163 2.66 15.50 11.92
N GLU A 164 3.20 16.42 11.13
CA GLU A 164 3.00 17.87 11.26
C GLU A 164 2.04 18.37 10.18
N GLU A 165 1.54 19.59 10.34
CA GLU A 165 0.81 20.27 9.26
C GLU A 165 1.76 20.53 8.06
N PRO A 166 1.34 20.26 6.82
CA PRO A 166 2.19 20.48 5.65
C PRO A 166 2.53 21.96 5.44
N ASP A 167 3.82 22.31 5.56
CA ASP A 167 4.35 23.63 5.24
C ASP A 167 5.29 23.55 4.03
N PRO A 168 4.97 24.20 2.89
CA PRO A 168 5.79 24.15 1.68
C PRO A 168 7.18 24.81 1.83
N ASN A 169 7.40 25.63 2.86
CA ASN A 169 8.69 26.25 3.13
C ASN A 169 9.73 25.27 3.68
N TYR A 170 9.32 24.05 4.01
CA TYR A 170 10.18 23.02 4.57
C TYR A 170 10.14 21.71 3.76
N GLN A 171 11.24 20.98 3.86
CA GLN A 171 11.39 19.61 3.39
C GLN A 171 12.07 18.79 4.50
N TYR A 172 11.99 17.48 4.43
CA TYR A 172 12.46 16.60 5.50
C TYR A 172 13.51 15.62 4.97
N LEU A 173 14.69 15.59 5.58
CA LEU A 173 15.69 14.55 5.34
C LEU A 173 15.46 13.42 6.34
N ILE A 174 15.04 12.27 5.84
CA ILE A 174 14.68 11.10 6.63
C ILE A 174 15.82 10.11 6.61
N VAL A 175 16.21 9.63 7.78
CA VAL A 175 17.18 8.55 7.95
C VAL A 175 16.54 7.43 8.76
N ALA A 176 16.69 6.20 8.28
CA ALA A 176 16.16 5.00 8.92
C ALA A 176 17.23 3.91 9.00
N GLY A 177 17.44 3.38 10.20
CA GLY A 177 18.23 2.18 10.46
C GLY A 177 17.54 1.37 11.55
N GLU A 178 17.30 0.08 11.33
CA GLU A 178 16.66 -0.81 12.32
C GLU A 178 17.73 -1.34 13.28
N PRO A 179 17.53 -1.33 14.60
CA PRO A 179 16.27 -1.19 15.36
C PRO A 179 15.95 0.24 15.82
N TYR A 180 16.66 1.26 15.37
CA TYR A 180 16.39 2.64 15.78
C TYR A 180 15.06 3.17 15.21
N GLU A 181 14.58 4.24 15.84
CA GLU A 181 13.49 5.05 15.32
C GLU A 181 13.93 5.77 14.04
N THR A 182 13.00 5.91 13.10
CA THR A 182 13.22 6.73 11.91
C THR A 182 13.25 8.20 12.33
N VAL A 183 14.32 8.90 11.98
CA VAL A 183 14.50 10.32 12.30
C VAL A 183 14.32 11.15 11.03
N ALA A 184 13.67 12.29 11.17
CA ALA A 184 13.55 13.29 10.12
C ALA A 184 14.19 14.61 10.59
N VAL A 185 15.04 15.19 9.75
CA VAL A 185 15.59 16.53 9.96
C VAL A 185 14.79 17.52 9.11
N LYS A 186 14.16 18.50 9.76
CA LYS A 186 13.44 19.59 9.09
C LYS A 186 14.44 20.56 8.47
N LEU A 187 14.36 20.72 7.16
CA LEU A 187 15.24 21.58 6.35
C LEU A 187 14.40 22.63 5.63
N GLN A 188 14.99 23.79 5.38
CA GLN A 188 14.37 24.77 4.49
C GLN A 188 14.21 24.17 3.08
N SER A 189 13.11 24.50 2.43
CA SER A 189 12.76 24.05 1.07
C SER A 189 13.63 24.77 0.04
N ARG A 190 14.90 24.39 0.00
CA ARG A 190 15.90 24.79 -1.00
C ARG A 190 16.19 23.61 -1.90
N ASP A 191 16.46 23.89 -3.17
CA ASP A 191 16.78 22.87 -4.13
C ASP A 191 18.09 22.16 -3.76
N ILE A 192 18.01 20.85 -3.52
CA ILE A 192 19.19 20.01 -3.31
C ILE A 192 19.80 19.69 -4.68
N ASP A 193 21.10 19.89 -4.81
CA ASP A 193 21.84 19.54 -6.03
C ASP A 193 22.04 18.02 -6.09
N ARG A 194 21.31 17.37 -7.00
CA ARG A 194 21.36 15.91 -7.22
C ARG A 194 22.40 15.48 -8.25
N ARG A 195 23.26 16.40 -8.71
CA ARG A 195 24.40 16.05 -9.57
C ARG A 195 25.37 15.12 -8.84
N GLU A 196 26.14 14.36 -9.59
CA GLU A 196 27.10 13.40 -9.06
C GLU A 196 28.08 14.08 -8.09
N GLY A 197 28.28 13.46 -6.92
CA GLY A 197 29.16 13.97 -5.86
C GLY A 197 28.60 15.14 -5.02
N LYS A 198 27.44 15.72 -5.37
CA LYS A 198 26.81 16.82 -4.60
C LYS A 198 25.85 16.32 -3.52
N PHE A 199 25.18 15.21 -3.80
CA PHE A 199 24.40 14.44 -2.85
C PHE A 199 25.01 13.04 -2.74
N TRP A 200 25.54 12.70 -1.57
CA TRP A 200 26.13 11.38 -1.34
C TRP A 200 25.86 10.91 0.09
N PHE A 201 25.96 9.60 0.28
CA PHE A 201 25.91 8.98 1.59
C PHE A 201 26.86 7.80 1.64
N TRP A 202 27.36 7.50 2.82
CA TRP A 202 28.29 6.41 3.07
C TRP A 202 28.03 5.85 4.47
N PHE A 203 28.15 4.53 4.62
CA PHE A 203 27.99 3.86 5.90
C PHE A 203 29.28 3.14 6.24
N ASP A 204 29.84 3.48 7.40
CA ASP A 204 30.94 2.76 8.02
C ASP A 204 30.39 1.60 8.84
N GLU A 205 30.63 0.37 8.41
CA GLU A 205 30.14 -0.82 9.11
C GLU A 205 30.93 -1.10 10.41
N ASP A 206 32.18 -0.65 10.51
CA ASP A 206 33.04 -0.88 11.67
C ASP A 206 32.76 0.16 12.76
N ALA A 207 32.73 1.44 12.38
CA ALA A 207 32.42 2.54 13.32
C ALA A 207 30.91 2.69 13.59
N LYS A 208 30.06 2.01 12.81
CA LYS A 208 28.59 2.17 12.82
C LYS A 208 28.14 3.61 12.62
N GLU A 209 28.86 4.34 11.77
CA GLU A 209 28.57 5.73 11.46
C GLU A 209 28.00 5.88 10.05
N PHE A 210 26.86 6.55 9.94
CA PHE A 210 26.24 6.88 8.67
C PHE A 210 26.47 8.36 8.35
N TRP A 211 27.14 8.60 7.24
CA TRP A 211 27.44 9.92 6.72
C TRP A 211 26.52 10.22 5.54
N CYS A 212 25.95 11.42 5.52
CA CYS A 212 25.19 11.92 4.39
C CYS A 212 25.52 13.39 4.18
N GLN A 213 25.91 13.75 2.96
CA GLN A 213 26.13 15.14 2.58
C GLN A 213 25.10 15.56 1.55
N ILE A 214 24.55 16.75 1.77
CA ILE A 214 23.72 17.44 0.79
C ILE A 214 24.32 18.81 0.51
N LEU A 215 24.41 19.18 -0.76
CA LEU A 215 24.71 20.54 -1.19
C LEU A 215 23.46 21.16 -1.80
N PHE A 216 23.20 22.43 -1.49
CA PHE A 216 22.10 23.18 -2.09
C PHE A 216 22.57 23.81 -3.41
N LYS A 217 21.65 23.93 -4.36
CA LYS A 217 21.89 24.71 -5.56
C LYS A 217 22.21 26.16 -5.19
N THR A 218 23.03 26.80 -6.02
CA THR A 218 23.26 28.24 -5.90
C THR A 218 22.03 28.99 -6.39
N GLU A 219 21.83 30.23 -5.93
CA GLU A 219 20.74 31.09 -6.42
C GLU A 219 20.78 31.26 -7.96
N ARG A 220 21.99 31.22 -8.53
CA ARG A 220 22.19 31.25 -9.98
C ARG A 220 21.62 29.99 -10.62
N ASP A 221 22.01 28.81 -10.13
CA ASP A 221 21.54 27.52 -10.66
C ASP A 221 20.03 27.31 -10.47
N GLU A 222 19.45 27.81 -9.38
CA GLU A 222 18.00 27.76 -9.13
C GLU A 222 17.23 28.53 -10.21
N ARG A 223 17.68 29.74 -10.58
CA ARG A 223 17.04 30.57 -11.61
C ARG A 223 17.06 29.92 -13.00
N PHE A 224 18.14 29.22 -13.36
CA PHE A 224 18.25 28.56 -14.66
C PHE A 224 17.62 27.16 -14.70
N SER A 225 17.42 26.51 -13.55
CA SER A 225 16.77 25.20 -13.48
C SER A 225 15.28 25.25 -13.80
N ALA A 226 14.62 26.38 -13.58
CA ALA A 226 13.18 26.56 -13.80
C ALA A 226 12.80 26.88 -15.26
N VAL A 227 13.78 27.03 -16.16
CA VAL A 227 13.54 27.36 -17.58
C VAL A 227 13.44 26.06 -18.40
N PRO A 228 12.28 25.75 -19.00
CA PRO A 228 12.16 24.59 -19.88
C PRO A 228 13.17 24.69 -21.03
N GLY A 229 14.05 23.69 -21.17
CA GLY A 229 15.02 23.60 -22.25
C GLY A 229 16.45 24.08 -21.95
N LEU A 230 16.73 24.64 -20.77
CA LEU A 230 18.10 25.03 -20.35
C LEU A 230 18.69 24.20 -19.21
N ALA A 231 17.97 23.18 -18.73
CA ALA A 231 18.53 22.24 -17.76
C ALA A 231 19.78 21.58 -18.38
N PRO A 232 20.96 21.62 -17.71
CA PRO A 232 22.13 20.94 -18.23
C PRO A 232 21.78 19.46 -18.39
N GLY A 233 22.02 18.96 -19.60
CA GLY A 233 21.81 17.57 -19.96
C GLY A 233 22.46 16.64 -18.95
N ARG A 234 21.79 15.50 -18.78
CA ARG A 234 22.14 14.41 -17.87
C ARG A 234 23.59 13.96 -18.03
#